data_AF-A0AAE9Y807-F1
#
_entry.id   AF-A0AAE9Y807-F1
#
_cell.length_a   1.000
_cell.length_b   1.000
_cell.length_c   1.000
_cell.angle_alpha   90.00
_cell.angle_beta   90.00
_cell.angle_gamma   90.00
#
_symmetry.space_group_name_H-M   'P 1'
#
loop_
_entity.id
_entity.type
_entity.pdbx_description
1 polymer ?
#
loop_
_entity_poly.entity_id
_entity_poly.type
_entity_poly.pdbx_seq_one_letter_code
_entity_poly.pdbx_strand_id
1 'polypeptide(L)'
;MRARPPTTHVDDGHVTVRTTLVAADGTDLPPLEVAVRRAQADLLDPTASPTLPGLVAAAAACGEDLQVEGEVDALAARGAQALADRLATAWGTGGTRVEVASTYDGGPDAGGVGLFFTRGADSWSTLLDLLAAPEADRVTHLLAVHHGEPRLRAVEAQIIQGHQQVADELGLELVVLATSVRALLDPHRPWVETSGPALVGTGLTASAGLRRLVLSGANPVDRPGSVGSDPQVIEAVATRRTEVVLGNPHRDRDARLAHVLTDPLARRTLQVCWEGEQAGNCGRCRKCQITMASLLLAGDPDPARGFDAPIDLERVRVCDVSDTTAPLIQGVLRDLPPEHEELRRAWVDARHTSTGEEPPVRWGTDDPAGLAGPGVPTRVAAGLRAATGLPDAPAPRPLGWRPGTVPLRPALADHHRVRARATDDLRRPRAWAVVEPHLRDGARDGAQADLALRCHDLFGAGACYLPGVLWAPEAPPVLPPDAVGALLRTARARLWWRAEGDLEPVRLVETIEQGCLPLQVMPPGPAQDLAAALVAPLAALVVAADALDDLDLSPAAVARRLGPAVDHLLAGSADRDLVAGARRG
;
A
#
# COMPACT_ATOMS: atom_id res chain seq x y z
N MET A 1 -37.63 16.67 -14.97
CA MET A 1 -37.47 15.35 -15.59
C MET A 1 -38.73 14.50 -15.43
N ARG A 2 -39.14 13.78 -16.48
CA ARG A 2 -40.30 12.90 -16.49
C ARG A 2 -39.91 11.51 -16.97
N ALA A 3 -40.23 10.50 -16.18
CA ALA A 3 -40.05 9.09 -16.50
C ALA A 3 -41.39 8.45 -16.86
N ARG A 4 -41.47 7.92 -18.08
CA ARG A 4 -42.64 7.19 -18.60
C ARG A 4 -42.77 5.82 -17.93
N PRO A 5 -43.96 5.19 -17.95
CA PRO A 5 -44.10 3.82 -17.47
C PRO A 5 -43.12 2.89 -18.20
N PRO A 6 -42.44 1.96 -17.50
CA PRO A 6 -41.51 1.05 -18.13
C PRO A 6 -42.20 0.16 -19.16
N THR A 7 -41.50 -0.13 -20.26
CA THR A 7 -41.93 -1.09 -21.28
C THR A 7 -40.97 -2.27 -21.32
N THR A 8 -41.51 -3.47 -21.56
CA THR A 8 -40.69 -4.68 -21.71
C THR A 8 -40.56 -5.03 -23.18
N HIS A 9 -39.33 -5.26 -23.63
CA HIS A 9 -38.99 -5.67 -24.99
C HIS A 9 -38.29 -7.03 -24.95
N VAL A 10 -38.53 -7.84 -25.97
CA VAL A 10 -37.89 -9.15 -26.12
C VAL A 10 -37.17 -9.16 -27.45
N ASP A 11 -35.85 -9.27 -27.40
CA ASP A 11 -34.98 -9.37 -28.57
C ASP A 11 -34.25 -10.72 -28.55
N ASP A 12 -33.39 -11.00 -29.54
CA ASP A 12 -32.70 -12.28 -29.66
C ASP A 12 -31.86 -12.61 -28.41
N GLY A 13 -32.42 -13.46 -27.56
CA GLY A 13 -31.80 -14.01 -26.35
C GLY A 13 -31.97 -13.17 -25.07
N HIS A 14 -32.57 -11.99 -25.12
CA HIS A 14 -32.67 -11.07 -23.96
C HIS A 14 -34.07 -10.51 -23.76
N VAL A 15 -34.37 -10.14 -22.51
CA VAL A 15 -35.55 -9.36 -22.14
C VAL A 15 -35.07 -8.07 -21.51
N THR A 16 -35.55 -6.94 -22.04
CA THR A 16 -35.12 -5.59 -21.66
C THR A 16 -36.29 -4.81 -21.07
N VAL A 17 -36.11 -4.28 -19.86
CA VAL A 17 -37.00 -3.28 -19.26
C VAL A 17 -36.45 -1.90 -19.61
N ARG A 18 -37.28 -1.08 -20.25
CA ARG A 18 -36.91 0.25 -20.76
C ARG A 18 -37.79 1.33 -20.13
N THR A 19 -37.18 2.35 -19.57
CA THR A 19 -37.84 3.56 -19.09
C THR A 19 -37.41 4.75 -19.93
N THR A 20 -38.35 5.33 -20.68
CA THR A 20 -38.12 6.53 -21.50
C THR A 20 -38.18 7.79 -20.63
N LEU A 21 -37.24 8.71 -20.88
CA LEU A 21 -37.03 9.92 -20.08
C LEU A 21 -37.14 11.19 -20.93
N VAL A 22 -37.77 12.21 -20.38
CA VAL A 22 -37.89 13.54 -20.98
C VAL A 22 -37.45 14.59 -19.95
N ALA A 23 -36.56 15.51 -20.33
CA ALA A 23 -36.11 16.62 -19.50
C ALA A 23 -37.25 17.64 -19.23
N ALA A 24 -37.05 18.55 -18.29
CA ALA A 24 -38.04 19.58 -17.96
C ALA A 24 -38.36 20.51 -19.14
N ASP A 25 -37.42 20.74 -20.05
CA ASP A 25 -37.57 21.56 -21.25
C ASP A 25 -38.23 20.82 -22.43
N GLY A 26 -38.58 19.54 -22.25
CA GLY A 26 -39.18 18.69 -23.28
C GLY A 26 -38.17 17.93 -24.15
N THR A 27 -36.87 18.05 -23.89
CA THR A 27 -35.82 17.31 -24.61
C THR A 27 -35.87 15.82 -24.24
N ASP A 28 -35.78 14.94 -25.24
CA ASP A 28 -35.65 13.50 -25.00
C ASP A 28 -34.26 13.19 -24.41
N LEU A 29 -34.26 12.45 -23.29
CA LEU A 29 -33.04 11.99 -22.64
C LEU A 29 -32.75 10.52 -23.02
N PRO A 30 -31.48 10.06 -22.88
CA PRO A 30 -31.18 8.65 -23.03
C PRO A 30 -32.08 7.78 -22.15
N PRO A 31 -32.66 6.70 -22.68
CA PRO A 31 -33.51 5.80 -21.91
C PRO A 31 -32.68 5.07 -20.84
N LEU A 32 -33.31 4.74 -19.72
CA LEU A 32 -32.76 3.80 -18.77
C LEU A 32 -33.23 2.39 -19.13
N GLU A 33 -32.27 1.53 -19.45
CA GLU A 33 -32.51 0.15 -19.86
C GLU A 33 -31.77 -0.80 -18.93
N VAL A 34 -32.42 -1.91 -18.61
CA VAL A 34 -31.81 -3.07 -17.96
C VAL A 34 -32.26 -4.32 -18.70
N ALA A 35 -31.30 -5.12 -19.14
CA ALA A 35 -31.55 -6.37 -19.86
C ALA A 35 -30.97 -7.57 -19.12
N VAL A 36 -31.71 -8.68 -19.16
CA VAL A 36 -31.26 -10.00 -18.70
C VAL A 36 -31.37 -11.01 -19.84
N ARG A 37 -30.72 -12.16 -19.68
CA ARG A 37 -30.94 -13.29 -20.59
C ARG A 37 -32.39 -13.77 -20.47
N ARG A 38 -32.97 -14.21 -21.58
CA ARG A 38 -34.36 -14.71 -21.63
C ARG A 38 -34.63 -15.86 -20.65
N ALA A 39 -33.62 -16.67 -20.35
CA ALA A 39 -33.73 -17.77 -19.39
C ALA A 39 -33.94 -17.28 -17.93
N GLN A 40 -33.71 -16.00 -17.65
CA GLN A 40 -33.77 -15.38 -16.32
C GLN A 40 -34.83 -14.25 -16.28
N ALA A 41 -35.76 -14.26 -17.25
CA ALA A 41 -36.77 -13.23 -17.39
C ALA A 41 -37.78 -13.20 -16.23
N ASP A 42 -37.90 -14.29 -15.49
CA ASP A 42 -38.69 -14.43 -14.27
C ASP A 42 -38.14 -13.60 -13.09
N LEU A 43 -36.86 -13.23 -13.13
CA LEU A 43 -36.26 -12.33 -12.15
C LEU A 43 -36.58 -10.86 -12.41
N LEU A 44 -37.16 -10.51 -13.56
CA LEU A 44 -37.43 -9.10 -13.89
C LEU A 44 -38.61 -8.53 -13.10
N ASP A 45 -38.39 -7.37 -12.49
CA ASP A 45 -39.45 -6.50 -11.98
C ASP A 45 -39.73 -5.40 -13.03
N PRO A 46 -40.86 -5.47 -13.75
CA PRO A 46 -41.18 -4.52 -14.81
C PRO A 46 -41.84 -3.24 -14.27
N THR A 47 -41.97 -3.06 -12.95
CA THR A 47 -42.53 -1.84 -12.36
C THR A 47 -41.54 -0.67 -12.44
N ALA A 48 -41.96 0.54 -12.09
CA ALA A 48 -41.04 1.68 -12.08
C ALA A 48 -40.12 1.69 -10.85
N SER A 49 -40.45 0.95 -9.79
CA SER A 49 -39.72 0.92 -8.52
C SER A 49 -38.22 0.67 -8.68
N PRO A 50 -37.78 -0.36 -9.44
CA PRO A 50 -36.37 -0.65 -9.62
C PRO A 50 -35.55 0.46 -10.26
N THR A 51 -36.18 1.25 -11.14
CA THR A 51 -35.46 2.31 -11.86
C THR A 51 -35.24 3.56 -11.01
N LEU A 52 -36.00 3.73 -9.93
CA LEU A 52 -35.98 4.93 -9.09
C LEU A 52 -34.58 5.39 -8.65
N PRO A 53 -33.67 4.53 -8.16
CA PRO A 53 -32.38 5.00 -7.68
C PRO A 53 -31.57 5.74 -8.75
N GLY A 54 -31.51 5.17 -9.96
CA GLY A 54 -30.83 5.78 -11.10
C GLY A 54 -31.51 7.05 -11.59
N LEU A 55 -32.85 7.08 -11.61
CA LEU A 55 -33.63 8.25 -12.03
C LEU A 55 -33.52 9.42 -11.05
N VAL A 56 -33.59 9.14 -9.75
CA VAL A 56 -33.41 10.14 -8.70
C VAL A 56 -32.00 10.72 -8.77
N ALA A 57 -30.99 9.88 -8.97
CA ALA A 57 -29.61 10.35 -9.14
C ALA A 57 -29.46 11.25 -10.38
N ALA A 58 -30.09 10.90 -11.50
CA ALA A 58 -30.06 11.73 -12.71
C ALA A 58 -30.76 13.08 -12.49
N ALA A 59 -31.96 13.07 -11.91
CA ALA A 59 -32.73 14.28 -11.64
C ALA A 59 -32.01 15.22 -10.65
N ALA A 60 -31.47 14.67 -9.56
CA ALA A 60 -30.70 15.43 -8.57
C ALA A 60 -29.39 15.98 -9.14
N ALA A 61 -28.73 15.25 -10.05
CA ALA A 61 -27.53 15.73 -10.72
C ALA A 61 -27.83 16.90 -11.67
N CYS A 62 -28.99 16.89 -12.33
CA CYS A 62 -29.47 17.97 -13.19
C CYS A 62 -30.12 19.13 -12.42
N GLY A 63 -30.46 18.95 -11.14
CA GLY A 63 -31.22 19.92 -10.35
C GLY A 63 -32.67 20.07 -10.84
N GLU A 64 -33.25 18.99 -11.36
CA GLU A 64 -34.64 18.96 -11.84
C GLU A 64 -35.52 18.13 -10.92
N ASP A 65 -36.80 18.51 -10.78
CA ASP A 65 -37.81 17.63 -10.17
C ASP A 65 -38.05 16.39 -11.03
N LEU A 66 -38.34 15.26 -10.38
CA LEU A 66 -38.61 13.98 -11.03
C LEU A 66 -40.10 13.63 -10.93
N GLN A 67 -40.75 13.42 -12.07
CA GLN A 67 -42.09 12.84 -12.18
C GLN A 67 -42.01 11.42 -12.71
N VAL A 68 -42.56 10.45 -11.97
CA VAL A 68 -42.59 9.03 -12.36
C VAL A 68 -44.03 8.62 -12.65
N GLU A 69 -44.31 8.28 -13.91
CA GLU A 69 -45.67 7.94 -14.36
C GLU A 69 -46.03 6.45 -14.18
N GLY A 70 -45.04 5.58 -14.00
CA GLY A 70 -45.26 4.15 -13.72
C GLY A 70 -45.56 3.86 -12.24
N GLU A 71 -46.17 2.71 -11.97
CA GLU A 71 -46.45 2.26 -10.60
C GLU A 71 -45.16 1.94 -9.83
N VAL A 72 -45.10 2.37 -8.57
CA VAL A 72 -43.94 2.25 -7.69
C VAL A 72 -44.33 1.64 -6.35
N ASP A 73 -43.48 0.77 -5.80
CA ASP A 73 -43.68 0.24 -4.45
C ASP A 73 -43.70 1.37 -3.40
N ALA A 74 -44.66 1.34 -2.48
CA ALA A 74 -44.87 2.41 -1.52
C ALA A 74 -43.66 2.63 -0.57
N LEU A 75 -42.85 1.61 -0.28
CA LEU A 75 -41.61 1.78 0.47
C LEU A 75 -40.55 2.50 -0.38
N ALA A 76 -40.38 2.07 -1.63
CA ALA A 76 -39.44 2.69 -2.56
C ALA A 76 -39.77 4.16 -2.83
N ALA A 77 -41.05 4.51 -2.97
CA ALA A 77 -41.51 5.89 -3.15
C ALA A 77 -41.10 6.80 -1.97
N ARG A 78 -41.20 6.31 -0.73
CA ARG A 78 -40.75 7.07 0.45
C ARG A 78 -39.23 7.21 0.50
N GLY A 79 -38.53 6.15 0.14
CA GLY A 79 -37.07 6.13 0.05
C GLY A 79 -36.50 7.08 -1.00
N ALA A 80 -37.22 7.25 -2.12
CA ALA A 80 -36.78 8.06 -3.25
C ALA A 80 -36.59 9.54 -2.91
N GLN A 81 -37.48 10.13 -2.11
CA GLN A 81 -37.31 11.53 -1.68
C GLN A 81 -36.10 11.68 -0.74
N ALA A 82 -35.91 10.75 0.21
CA ALA A 82 -34.75 10.77 1.09
C ALA A 82 -33.44 10.61 0.33
N LEU A 83 -33.42 9.78 -0.72
CA LEU A 83 -32.29 9.67 -1.64
C LEU A 83 -32.02 11.00 -2.36
N ALA A 84 -33.06 11.63 -2.91
CA ALA A 84 -32.94 12.91 -3.62
C ALA A 84 -32.34 14.01 -2.72
N ASP A 85 -32.84 14.13 -1.49
CA ASP A 85 -32.38 15.15 -0.54
C ASP A 85 -30.91 14.96 -0.17
N ARG A 86 -30.47 13.70 0.02
CA ARG A 86 -29.08 13.36 0.33
C ARG A 86 -28.14 13.67 -0.83
N LEU A 87 -28.52 13.24 -2.03
CA LEU A 87 -27.73 13.50 -3.24
C LEU A 87 -27.65 15.00 -3.50
N ALA A 88 -28.77 15.72 -3.43
CA ALA A 88 -28.80 17.17 -3.62
C ALA A 88 -27.91 17.91 -2.62
N THR A 89 -27.97 17.52 -1.34
CA THR A 89 -27.11 18.07 -0.28
C THR A 89 -25.63 17.81 -0.58
N ALA A 90 -25.26 16.57 -0.88
CA ALA A 90 -23.87 16.19 -1.15
C ALA A 90 -23.31 16.86 -2.41
N TRP A 91 -24.16 17.09 -3.41
CA TRP A 91 -23.80 17.65 -4.70
C TRP A 91 -23.94 19.17 -4.79
N GLY A 92 -24.47 19.80 -3.74
CA GLY A 92 -24.79 21.22 -3.71
C GLY A 92 -25.82 21.63 -4.77
N THR A 93 -26.64 20.70 -5.24
CA THR A 93 -27.73 21.00 -6.16
C THR A 93 -28.97 21.42 -5.36
N GLY A 94 -29.86 22.22 -5.98
CA GLY A 94 -31.12 22.61 -5.34
C GLY A 94 -31.95 21.39 -4.93
N GLY A 95 -32.96 21.60 -4.08
CA GLY A 95 -33.88 20.53 -3.69
C GLY A 95 -34.54 19.89 -4.91
N THR A 96 -34.53 18.55 -4.96
CA THR A 96 -35.17 17.76 -6.03
C THR A 96 -36.43 17.11 -5.46
N ARG A 97 -37.60 17.46 -5.99
CA ARG A 97 -38.86 16.83 -5.60
C ARG A 97 -39.11 15.59 -6.42
N VAL A 98 -39.46 14.49 -5.76
CA VAL A 98 -39.85 13.23 -6.41
C VAL A 98 -41.36 13.06 -6.30
N GLU A 99 -42.03 13.06 -7.46
CA GLU A 99 -43.46 12.84 -7.58
C GLU A 99 -43.72 11.50 -8.26
N VAL A 100 -44.43 10.62 -7.58
CA VAL A 100 -44.84 9.31 -8.10
C VAL A 100 -46.33 9.35 -8.37
N ALA A 101 -46.75 9.00 -9.59
CA ALA A 101 -48.15 9.08 -10.02
C ALA A 101 -49.05 8.09 -9.26
N SER A 102 -48.56 6.88 -9.00
CA SER A 102 -49.30 5.85 -8.27
C SER A 102 -48.36 4.91 -7.52
N THR A 103 -48.81 4.43 -6.36
CA THR A 103 -48.09 3.46 -5.55
C THR A 103 -48.84 2.16 -5.40
N TYR A 104 -48.10 1.07 -5.24
CA TYR A 104 -48.63 -0.23 -4.84
C TYR A 104 -47.93 -0.73 -3.57
N ASP A 105 -48.55 -1.68 -2.89
CA ASP A 105 -47.98 -2.34 -1.72
C ASP A 105 -47.50 -3.73 -2.13
N GLY A 106 -46.18 -3.91 -2.28
CA GLY A 106 -45.58 -5.22 -2.55
C GLY A 106 -45.72 -6.18 -1.36
N GLY A 107 -45.91 -7.47 -1.65
CA GLY A 107 -45.83 -8.55 -0.68
C GLY A 107 -44.40 -9.13 -0.58
N PRO A 108 -44.01 -9.75 0.55
CA PRO A 108 -42.77 -10.50 0.65
C PRO A 108 -42.91 -11.82 -0.11
N ASP A 109 -42.58 -11.82 -1.40
CA ASP A 109 -42.80 -12.98 -2.29
C ASP A 109 -41.57 -13.89 -2.44
N ALA A 110 -40.41 -13.51 -1.89
CA ALA A 110 -39.13 -14.09 -2.28
C ALA A 110 -38.22 -14.46 -1.10
N GLY A 111 -37.36 -15.47 -1.31
CA GLY A 111 -36.39 -15.96 -0.33
C GLY A 111 -34.92 -15.79 -0.72
N GLY A 112 -34.60 -15.56 -1.99
CA GLY A 112 -33.22 -15.55 -2.48
C GLY A 112 -32.39 -14.38 -1.97
N VAL A 113 -31.07 -14.59 -1.86
CA VAL A 113 -30.08 -13.54 -1.58
C VAL A 113 -29.17 -13.38 -2.79
N GLY A 114 -29.16 -12.17 -3.36
CA GLY A 114 -28.29 -11.79 -4.48
C GLY A 114 -27.11 -10.93 -4.03
N LEU A 115 -25.92 -11.19 -4.55
CA LEU A 115 -24.72 -10.39 -4.32
C LEU A 115 -24.23 -9.79 -5.65
N PHE A 116 -24.00 -8.47 -5.67
CA PHE A 116 -23.25 -7.85 -6.77
C PHE A 116 -21.81 -8.36 -6.76
N PHE A 117 -21.42 -9.04 -7.84
CA PHE A 117 -20.19 -9.81 -7.88
C PHE A 117 -19.32 -9.44 -9.07
N THR A 118 -18.04 -9.17 -8.79
CA THR A 118 -17.06 -8.77 -9.82
C THR A 118 -15.78 -9.60 -9.78
N ARG A 119 -15.65 -10.58 -8.86
CA ARG A 119 -14.38 -11.21 -8.46
C ARG A 119 -13.34 -10.24 -7.90
N GLY A 120 -13.71 -8.99 -7.61
CA GLY A 120 -12.86 -8.06 -6.87
C GLY A 120 -12.78 -8.44 -5.39
N ALA A 121 -11.77 -7.91 -4.70
CA ALA A 121 -11.53 -8.16 -3.28
C ALA A 121 -12.77 -7.88 -2.41
N ASP A 122 -13.49 -6.80 -2.72
CA ASP A 122 -14.67 -6.38 -1.97
C ASP A 122 -15.82 -7.39 -2.09
N SER A 123 -16.16 -7.77 -3.33
CA SER A 123 -17.23 -8.72 -3.60
C SER A 123 -16.87 -10.14 -3.15
N TRP A 124 -15.61 -10.56 -3.25
CA TRP A 124 -15.17 -11.85 -2.70
C TRP A 124 -15.26 -11.86 -1.18
N SER A 125 -14.78 -10.80 -0.54
CA SER A 125 -14.82 -10.66 0.91
C SER A 125 -16.25 -10.75 1.44
N THR A 126 -17.22 -10.13 0.75
CA THR A 126 -18.65 -10.24 1.09
C THR A 126 -19.22 -11.63 0.77
N LEU A 127 -18.83 -12.23 -0.36
CA LEU A 127 -19.30 -13.57 -0.75
C LEU A 127 -18.94 -14.62 0.30
N LEU A 128 -17.73 -14.59 0.82
CA LEU A 128 -17.27 -15.52 1.84
C LEU A 128 -18.10 -15.42 3.14
N ASP A 129 -18.42 -14.19 3.59
CA ASP A 129 -19.33 -13.99 4.72
C ASP A 129 -20.72 -14.58 4.45
N LEU A 130 -21.27 -14.38 3.25
CA LEU A 130 -22.58 -14.91 2.86
C LEU A 130 -22.60 -16.43 2.65
N LEU A 131 -21.50 -17.04 2.21
CA LEU A 131 -21.38 -18.49 2.12
C LEU A 131 -21.35 -19.15 3.50
N ALA A 132 -20.75 -18.47 4.49
CA ALA A 132 -20.72 -18.90 5.88
C ALA A 132 -22.02 -18.59 6.65
N ALA A 133 -22.93 -17.80 6.07
CA ALA A 133 -24.18 -17.41 6.71
C ALA A 133 -25.13 -18.60 6.94
N PRO A 134 -26.10 -18.45 7.88
CA PRO A 134 -27.22 -19.38 8.01
C PRO A 134 -27.96 -19.56 6.68
N GLU A 135 -28.58 -20.72 6.48
CA GLU A 135 -29.24 -21.08 5.22
C GLU A 135 -30.21 -20.01 4.69
N ALA A 136 -30.97 -19.37 5.58
CA ALA A 136 -31.93 -18.33 5.22
C ALA A 136 -31.30 -17.01 4.70
N ASP A 137 -30.02 -16.77 4.99
CA ASP A 137 -29.26 -15.59 4.57
C ASP A 137 -28.13 -15.93 3.60
N ARG A 138 -28.00 -17.20 3.23
CA ARG A 138 -26.95 -17.67 2.33
C ARG A 138 -27.18 -17.12 0.92
N VAL A 139 -26.10 -16.67 0.29
CA VAL A 139 -26.13 -16.24 -1.11
C VAL A 139 -26.61 -17.37 -2.02
N THR A 140 -27.45 -17.00 -2.97
CA THR A 140 -28.04 -17.91 -3.97
C THR A 140 -27.74 -17.45 -5.39
N HIS A 141 -27.63 -16.12 -5.58
CA HIS A 141 -27.41 -15.50 -6.88
C HIS A 141 -26.20 -14.56 -6.83
N LEU A 142 -25.39 -14.60 -7.88
CA LEU A 142 -24.36 -13.61 -8.17
C LEU A 142 -24.85 -12.70 -9.29
N LEU A 143 -24.80 -11.39 -9.10
CA LEU A 143 -25.22 -10.40 -10.08
C LEU A 143 -23.99 -9.75 -10.69
N ALA A 144 -23.76 -9.99 -11.98
CA ALA A 144 -22.71 -9.34 -12.76
C ALA A 144 -23.32 -8.23 -13.62
N VAL A 145 -22.93 -6.98 -13.36
CA VAL A 145 -23.43 -5.82 -14.09
C VAL A 145 -22.45 -5.41 -15.18
N HIS A 146 -22.94 -5.35 -16.41
CA HIS A 146 -22.29 -4.81 -17.58
C HIS A 146 -22.92 -3.47 -17.95
N HIS A 147 -22.09 -2.42 -18.07
CA HIS A 147 -22.55 -1.08 -18.42
C HIS A 147 -22.44 -0.86 -19.93
N GLY A 148 -23.51 -1.18 -20.66
CA GLY A 148 -23.51 -1.15 -22.11
C GLY A 148 -24.66 -1.97 -22.70
N GLU A 149 -24.53 -2.25 -23.99
CA GLU A 149 -25.47 -3.13 -24.71
C GLU A 149 -25.37 -4.58 -24.20
N PRO A 150 -26.44 -5.39 -24.30
CA PRO A 150 -26.40 -6.80 -23.92
C PRO A 150 -25.33 -7.62 -24.65
N ARG A 151 -24.91 -7.17 -25.83
CA ARG A 151 -23.89 -7.83 -26.63
C ARG A 151 -22.48 -7.51 -26.08
N LEU A 152 -21.91 -8.49 -25.39
CA LEU A 152 -20.57 -8.40 -24.83
C LEU A 152 -19.48 -8.39 -25.92
N ARG A 153 -18.46 -7.54 -25.73
CA ARG A 153 -17.17 -7.66 -26.44
C ARG A 153 -16.43 -8.90 -25.97
N ALA A 154 -15.42 -9.34 -26.74
CA ALA A 154 -14.67 -10.55 -26.43
C ALA A 154 -14.06 -10.55 -25.02
N VAL A 155 -13.47 -9.42 -24.59
CA VAL A 155 -12.89 -9.28 -23.24
C VAL A 155 -13.97 -9.36 -22.16
N GLU A 156 -15.11 -8.69 -22.35
CA GLU A 156 -16.22 -8.71 -21.39
C GLU A 156 -16.81 -10.13 -21.28
N ALA A 157 -16.97 -10.82 -22.40
CA ALA A 157 -17.41 -12.21 -22.41
C ALA A 157 -16.47 -13.12 -21.62
N GLN A 158 -15.15 -12.93 -21.73
CA GLN A 158 -14.17 -13.67 -20.94
C GLN A 158 -14.24 -13.32 -19.44
N ILE A 159 -14.46 -12.06 -19.10
CA ILE A 159 -14.64 -11.62 -17.70
C ILE A 159 -15.87 -12.30 -17.08
N ILE A 160 -17.00 -12.27 -17.79
CA ILE A 160 -18.26 -12.92 -17.40
C ILE A 160 -18.11 -14.44 -17.34
N GLN A 161 -17.35 -15.05 -18.25
CA GLN A 161 -17.03 -16.47 -18.17
C GLN A 161 -16.26 -16.82 -16.88
N GLY A 162 -15.35 -15.96 -16.43
CA GLY A 162 -14.71 -16.13 -15.14
C GLY A 162 -15.67 -16.00 -13.94
N HIS A 163 -16.70 -15.14 -14.04
CA HIS A 163 -17.78 -15.11 -13.03
C HIS A 163 -18.59 -16.40 -13.06
N GLN A 164 -18.89 -16.94 -14.25
CA GLN A 164 -19.64 -18.19 -14.41
C GLN A 164 -18.89 -19.37 -13.80
N GLN A 165 -17.58 -19.47 -14.02
CA GLN A 165 -16.75 -20.53 -13.43
C GLN A 165 -16.83 -20.54 -11.89
N VAL A 166 -16.82 -19.36 -11.26
CA VAL A 166 -16.98 -19.23 -9.81
C VAL A 166 -18.39 -19.65 -9.38
N ALA A 167 -19.41 -19.20 -10.10
CA ALA A 167 -20.80 -19.55 -9.80
C ALA A 167 -21.01 -21.08 -9.88
N ASP A 168 -20.50 -21.72 -10.94
CA ASP A 168 -20.58 -23.17 -11.15
C ASP A 168 -19.85 -23.94 -10.05
N GLU A 169 -18.64 -23.52 -9.66
CA GLU A 169 -17.84 -24.17 -8.60
C GLU A 169 -18.52 -24.07 -7.22
N LEU A 170 -19.28 -23.00 -6.98
CA LEU A 170 -20.03 -22.76 -5.74
C LEU A 170 -21.49 -23.23 -5.79
N GLY A 171 -21.98 -23.70 -6.94
CA GLY A 171 -23.39 -24.06 -7.13
C GLY A 171 -24.36 -22.88 -7.01
N LEU A 172 -23.93 -21.68 -7.41
CA LEU A 172 -24.73 -20.45 -7.39
C LEU A 172 -25.25 -20.11 -8.79
N GLU A 173 -26.36 -19.37 -8.86
CA GLU A 173 -26.85 -18.84 -10.14
C GLU A 173 -26.14 -17.52 -10.49
N LEU A 174 -25.60 -17.40 -11.71
CA LEU A 174 -25.07 -16.13 -12.22
C LEU A 174 -26.13 -15.40 -13.05
N VAL A 175 -26.52 -14.21 -12.62
CA VAL A 175 -27.40 -13.29 -13.35
C VAL A 175 -26.55 -12.19 -13.99
N VAL A 176 -26.55 -12.13 -15.32
CA VAL A 176 -25.81 -11.11 -16.07
C VAL A 176 -26.77 -10.00 -16.50
N LEU A 177 -26.51 -8.80 -16.04
CA LEU A 177 -27.32 -7.61 -16.26
C LEU A 177 -26.59 -6.66 -17.20
N ALA A 178 -27.21 -6.28 -18.31
CA ALA A 178 -26.72 -5.17 -19.13
C ALA A 178 -27.54 -3.91 -18.85
N THR A 179 -26.89 -2.75 -18.68
CA THR A 179 -27.60 -1.51 -18.38
C THR A 179 -27.03 -0.28 -19.08
N SER A 180 -27.93 0.62 -19.49
CA SER A 180 -27.60 1.93 -20.06
C SER A 180 -27.40 3.03 -19.02
N VAL A 181 -27.50 2.74 -17.71
CA VAL A 181 -27.54 3.76 -16.64
C VAL A 181 -26.37 4.76 -16.67
N ARG A 182 -25.20 4.32 -17.13
CA ARG A 182 -24.03 5.20 -17.25
C ARG A 182 -24.19 6.25 -18.35
N ALA A 183 -24.87 5.94 -19.45
CA ALA A 183 -25.18 6.91 -20.49
C ALA A 183 -26.08 8.05 -19.97
N LEU A 184 -26.87 7.78 -18.93
CA LEU A 184 -27.69 8.77 -18.24
C LEU A 184 -26.91 9.58 -17.20
N LEU A 185 -25.96 8.99 -16.48
CA LEU A 185 -25.33 9.61 -15.30
C LEU A 185 -23.94 10.21 -15.56
N ASP A 186 -23.12 9.55 -16.37
CA ASP A 186 -21.74 9.97 -16.65
C ASP A 186 -21.63 11.41 -17.22
N PRO A 187 -22.60 11.93 -18.02
CA PRO A 187 -22.56 13.32 -18.47
C PRO A 187 -22.69 14.36 -17.35
N HIS A 188 -23.22 13.97 -16.19
CA HIS A 188 -23.56 14.91 -15.11
C HIS A 188 -22.68 14.74 -13.87
N ARG A 189 -22.25 13.51 -13.57
CA ARG A 189 -21.46 13.21 -12.36
C ARG A 189 -20.44 12.10 -12.60
N PRO A 190 -19.27 12.14 -11.93
CA PRO A 190 -18.33 11.03 -11.95
C PRO A 190 -18.96 9.73 -11.42
N TRP A 191 -18.62 8.59 -12.01
CA TRP A 191 -19.16 7.28 -11.62
C TRP A 191 -19.03 6.98 -10.12
N VAL A 192 -17.94 7.41 -9.49
CA VAL A 192 -17.71 7.21 -8.05
C VAL A 192 -18.79 7.87 -7.18
N GLU A 193 -19.45 8.92 -7.66
CA GLU A 193 -20.54 9.61 -6.97
C GLU A 193 -21.92 8.99 -7.22
N THR A 194 -22.08 8.23 -8.31
CA THR A 194 -23.38 7.72 -8.77
C THR A 194 -23.49 6.19 -8.77
N SER A 195 -22.38 5.48 -8.53
CA SER A 195 -22.30 4.02 -8.63
C SER A 195 -23.30 3.28 -7.74
N GLY A 196 -23.51 3.68 -6.49
CA GLY A 196 -24.47 3.08 -5.58
C GLY A 196 -25.90 3.08 -6.14
N PRO A 197 -26.52 4.25 -6.36
CA PRO A 197 -27.85 4.33 -6.96
C PRO A 197 -27.93 3.60 -8.31
N ALA A 198 -26.92 3.72 -9.17
CA ALA A 198 -26.91 3.05 -10.46
C ALA A 198 -26.94 1.51 -10.33
N LEU A 199 -26.09 0.94 -9.47
CA LEU A 199 -26.01 -0.51 -9.25
C LEU A 199 -27.25 -1.04 -8.54
N VAL A 200 -27.70 -0.36 -7.47
CA VAL A 200 -28.90 -0.74 -6.71
C VAL A 200 -30.13 -0.76 -7.62
N GLY A 201 -30.34 0.28 -8.43
CA GLY A 201 -31.45 0.31 -9.37
C GLY A 201 -31.36 -0.82 -10.41
N THR A 202 -30.16 -1.07 -10.94
CA THR A 202 -29.94 -2.16 -11.91
C THR A 202 -30.25 -3.54 -11.31
N GLY A 203 -29.78 -3.81 -10.08
CA GLY A 203 -30.03 -5.10 -9.43
C GLY A 203 -31.48 -5.28 -8.98
N LEU A 204 -32.15 -4.21 -8.53
CA LEU A 204 -33.57 -4.26 -8.22
C LEU A 204 -34.41 -4.68 -9.43
N THR A 205 -33.99 -4.31 -10.65
CA THR A 205 -34.72 -4.67 -11.86
C THR A 205 -34.70 -6.18 -12.11
N ALA A 206 -33.71 -6.89 -11.57
CA ALA A 206 -33.61 -8.35 -11.63
C ALA A 206 -33.75 -9.00 -10.25
N SER A 207 -34.66 -8.48 -9.43
CA SER A 207 -34.88 -8.93 -8.04
C SER A 207 -36.25 -9.52 -7.74
N ALA A 208 -37.08 -9.81 -8.74
CA ALA A 208 -38.45 -10.33 -8.53
C ALA A 208 -38.49 -11.66 -7.74
N GLY A 209 -37.37 -12.40 -7.68
CA GLY A 209 -37.19 -13.62 -6.85
C GLY A 209 -36.23 -13.46 -5.66
N LEU A 210 -35.77 -12.26 -5.34
CA LEU A 210 -34.78 -12.01 -4.30
C LEU A 210 -35.38 -11.25 -3.12
N ARG A 211 -35.16 -11.75 -1.91
CA ARG A 211 -35.49 -11.08 -0.66
C ARG A 211 -34.49 -9.96 -0.33
N ARG A 212 -33.23 -10.17 -0.72
CA ARG A 212 -32.13 -9.28 -0.36
C ARG A 212 -31.13 -9.14 -1.50
N LEU A 213 -30.73 -7.91 -1.75
CA LEU A 213 -29.58 -7.54 -2.57
C LEU A 213 -28.47 -7.01 -1.68
N VAL A 214 -27.27 -7.55 -1.86
CA VAL A 214 -26.09 -7.17 -1.11
C VAL A 214 -25.12 -6.49 -2.06
N LEU A 215 -24.80 -5.22 -1.80
CA LEU A 215 -23.73 -4.49 -2.48
C LEU A 215 -22.53 -4.41 -1.55
N SER A 216 -21.33 -4.74 -2.01
CA SER A 216 -20.14 -4.63 -1.16
C SER A 216 -19.76 -3.16 -0.96
N GLY A 217 -19.53 -2.74 0.28
CA GLY A 217 -19.11 -1.36 0.54
C GLY A 217 -17.74 -1.07 -0.06
N ALA A 218 -17.42 0.19 -0.37
CA ALA A 218 -16.09 0.56 -0.87
C ALA A 218 -15.12 0.92 0.26
N ASN A 219 -15.64 1.52 1.34
CA ASN A 219 -14.90 1.94 2.52
C ASN A 219 -15.64 1.50 3.79
N PRO A 220 -14.93 1.36 4.93
CA PRO A 220 -15.57 1.23 6.23
C PRO A 220 -16.55 2.37 6.52
N VAL A 221 -17.69 2.08 7.15
CA VAL A 221 -18.74 3.08 7.43
C VAL A 221 -18.32 4.19 8.39
N ASP A 222 -17.29 3.98 9.20
CA ASP A 222 -16.67 5.00 10.06
C ASP A 222 -15.70 5.92 9.28
N ARG A 223 -15.41 5.59 8.02
CA ARG A 223 -14.59 6.38 7.09
C ARG A 223 -15.30 6.50 5.73
N PRO A 224 -16.43 7.21 5.69
CA PRO A 224 -17.25 7.31 4.48
C PRO A 224 -16.45 7.92 3.32
N GLY A 225 -16.61 7.33 2.14
CA GLY A 225 -15.99 7.81 0.90
C GLY A 225 -16.88 8.79 0.15
N SER A 226 -16.98 8.62 -1.16
CA SER A 226 -17.94 9.37 -1.98
C SER A 226 -19.38 9.05 -1.58
N VAL A 227 -20.28 10.00 -1.84
CA VAL A 227 -21.73 9.84 -1.63
C VAL A 227 -22.31 8.62 -2.35
N GLY A 228 -21.75 8.24 -3.51
CA GLY A 228 -22.16 7.05 -4.26
C GLY A 228 -21.89 5.73 -3.54
N SER A 229 -21.08 5.74 -2.49
CA SER A 229 -20.77 4.58 -1.64
C SER A 229 -21.38 4.67 -0.23
N ASP A 230 -22.15 5.72 0.05
CA ASP A 230 -22.77 5.95 1.36
C ASP A 230 -23.85 4.88 1.64
N PRO A 231 -23.81 4.19 2.79
CA PRO A 231 -24.85 3.23 3.17
C PRO A 231 -26.26 3.81 3.08
N GLN A 232 -26.46 5.07 3.51
CA GLN A 232 -27.76 5.72 3.52
C GLN A 232 -28.25 6.08 2.11
N VAL A 233 -27.37 6.08 1.11
CA VAL A 233 -27.70 6.24 -0.32
C VAL A 233 -27.98 4.88 -0.95
N ILE A 234 -27.15 3.88 -0.65
CA ILE A 234 -27.30 2.51 -1.17
C ILE A 234 -28.60 1.87 -0.67
N GLU A 235 -28.91 2.03 0.61
CA GLU A 235 -30.06 1.40 1.27
C GLU A 235 -31.33 2.26 1.19
N ALA A 236 -31.24 3.46 0.60
CA ALA A 236 -32.34 4.44 0.57
C ALA A 236 -33.60 3.90 -0.09
N VAL A 237 -33.43 3.09 -1.13
CA VAL A 237 -34.53 2.62 -1.98
C VAL A 237 -34.56 1.09 -1.96
N ALA A 238 -35.08 0.55 -0.86
CA ALA A 238 -35.58 -0.81 -0.80
C ALA A 238 -37.04 -0.86 -1.26
N THR A 239 -37.50 -2.03 -1.70
CA THR A 239 -38.93 -2.30 -1.93
C THR A 239 -39.46 -3.18 -0.79
N ARG A 240 -40.78 -3.32 -0.64
CA ARG A 240 -41.31 -4.31 0.32
C ARG A 240 -40.92 -5.76 0.00
N ARG A 241 -40.57 -6.04 -1.25
CA ARG A 241 -40.13 -7.37 -1.70
C ARG A 241 -38.64 -7.61 -1.44
N THR A 242 -37.82 -6.59 -1.71
CA THR A 242 -36.37 -6.71 -1.79
C THR A 242 -35.70 -5.68 -0.89
N GLU A 243 -35.05 -6.17 0.18
CA GLU A 243 -34.14 -5.39 1.01
C GLU A 243 -32.84 -5.12 0.25
N VAL A 244 -32.26 -3.93 0.42
CA VAL A 244 -30.92 -3.59 -0.07
C VAL A 244 -30.05 -3.35 1.15
N VAL A 245 -28.90 -4.04 1.22
CA VAL A 245 -27.97 -3.92 2.34
C VAL A 245 -26.52 -3.77 1.87
N LEU A 246 -25.73 -3.07 2.69
CA LEU A 246 -24.28 -3.01 2.51
C LEU A 246 -23.58 -4.26 3.07
N GLY A 247 -22.80 -4.93 2.23
CA GLY A 247 -21.91 -6.03 2.62
C GLY A 247 -20.66 -5.52 3.34
N ASN A 248 -20.22 -6.27 4.35
CA ASN A 248 -19.02 -6.06 5.17
C ASN A 248 -18.69 -4.58 5.53
N PRO A 249 -19.65 -3.82 6.11
CA PRO A 249 -19.57 -2.37 6.26
C PRO A 249 -18.41 -1.88 7.13
N HIS A 250 -17.80 -2.73 7.97
CA HIS A 250 -16.72 -2.33 8.89
C HIS A 250 -15.33 -2.82 8.46
N ARG A 251 -15.23 -3.61 7.38
CA ARG A 251 -13.96 -4.23 6.96
C ARG A 251 -13.21 -3.27 6.03
N ASP A 252 -12.02 -2.87 6.43
CA ASP A 252 -11.13 -2.10 5.56
C ASP A 252 -10.50 -2.97 4.47
N ARG A 253 -9.74 -2.33 3.58
CA ARG A 253 -9.15 -2.99 2.41
C ARG A 253 -8.22 -4.15 2.78
N ASP A 254 -7.35 -3.94 3.76
CA ASP A 254 -6.33 -4.93 4.12
C ASP A 254 -7.00 -6.13 4.81
N ALA A 255 -7.98 -5.88 5.68
CA ALA A 255 -8.79 -6.93 6.28
C ALA A 255 -9.62 -7.71 5.23
N ARG A 256 -10.09 -7.06 4.15
CA ARG A 256 -10.78 -7.75 3.04
C ARG A 256 -9.85 -8.70 2.31
N LEU A 257 -8.63 -8.26 2.00
CA LEU A 257 -7.66 -9.13 1.31
C LEU A 257 -7.20 -10.27 2.21
N ALA A 258 -6.99 -10.02 3.50
CA ALA A 258 -6.75 -11.09 4.47
C ALA A 258 -7.90 -12.10 4.51
N HIS A 259 -9.15 -11.65 4.45
CA HIS A 259 -10.30 -12.54 4.37
C HIS A 259 -10.34 -13.33 3.05
N VAL A 260 -10.05 -12.69 1.91
CA VAL A 260 -9.94 -13.37 0.61
C VAL A 260 -8.88 -14.48 0.63
N LEU A 261 -7.77 -14.28 1.35
CA LEU A 261 -6.71 -15.30 1.46
C LEU A 261 -7.14 -16.54 2.26
N THR A 262 -8.24 -16.48 3.02
CA THR A 262 -8.76 -17.65 3.74
C THR A 262 -9.36 -18.71 2.82
N ASP A 263 -9.67 -18.35 1.56
CA ASP A 263 -10.30 -19.24 0.59
C ASP A 263 -9.45 -19.39 -0.69
N PRO A 264 -9.03 -20.64 -1.05
CA PRO A 264 -8.21 -20.88 -2.24
C PRO A 264 -8.88 -20.55 -3.58
N LEU A 265 -10.21 -20.67 -3.68
CA LEU A 265 -10.97 -20.32 -4.88
C LEU A 265 -11.01 -18.78 -5.04
N ALA A 266 -11.32 -18.06 -3.96
CA ALA A 266 -11.34 -16.61 -3.93
C ALA A 266 -9.98 -16.05 -4.35
N ARG A 267 -8.89 -16.57 -3.77
CA ARG A 267 -7.54 -16.11 -4.11
C ARG A 267 -7.12 -16.45 -5.54
N ARG A 268 -7.47 -17.64 -6.06
CA ARG A 268 -7.11 -18.08 -7.43
C ARG A 268 -7.85 -17.27 -8.51
N THR A 269 -9.07 -16.84 -8.22
CA THR A 269 -9.96 -16.20 -9.22
C THR A 269 -10.09 -14.69 -9.06
N LEU A 270 -9.41 -14.12 -8.06
CA LEU A 270 -9.36 -12.69 -7.76
C LEU A 270 -9.04 -11.87 -9.02
N GLN A 271 -9.93 -10.94 -9.36
CA GLN A 271 -9.75 -10.01 -10.48
C GLN A 271 -10.06 -8.59 -10.01
N VAL A 272 -9.04 -7.73 -10.03
CA VAL A 272 -9.11 -6.34 -9.55
C VAL A 272 -8.87 -5.31 -10.64
N CYS A 273 -8.23 -5.70 -11.75
CA CYS A 273 -7.90 -4.75 -12.82
C CYS A 273 -9.15 -4.11 -13.42
N TRP A 274 -9.07 -2.80 -13.67
CA TRP A 274 -10.19 -1.99 -14.14
C TRP A 274 -10.00 -1.45 -15.56
N GLU A 275 -8.79 -1.52 -16.13
CA GLU A 275 -8.47 -0.96 -17.44
C GLU A 275 -9.29 -1.60 -18.58
N GLY A 276 -9.81 -2.81 -18.36
CA GLY A 276 -10.75 -3.46 -19.28
C GLY A 276 -10.14 -3.86 -20.62
N GLU A 277 -8.81 -3.81 -20.75
CA GLU A 277 -8.07 -4.21 -21.97
C GLU A 277 -7.92 -5.73 -22.09
N GLN A 278 -8.09 -6.46 -20.99
CA GLN A 278 -7.93 -7.91 -20.94
C GLN A 278 -8.77 -8.55 -19.82
N ALA A 279 -9.05 -9.84 -19.97
CA ALA A 279 -9.65 -10.65 -18.93
C ALA A 279 -8.57 -11.18 -17.98
N GLY A 280 -8.31 -10.44 -16.90
CA GLY A 280 -7.29 -10.79 -15.91
C GLY A 280 -6.73 -9.57 -15.19
N ASN A 281 -5.64 -9.76 -14.44
CA ASN A 281 -4.95 -8.67 -13.77
C ASN A 281 -3.65 -8.31 -14.50
N CYS A 282 -3.55 -7.10 -15.06
CA CYS A 282 -2.38 -6.70 -15.83
C CYS A 282 -1.09 -6.61 -15.01
N GLY A 283 -1.20 -6.55 -13.67
CA GLY A 283 -0.05 -6.36 -12.78
C GLY A 283 0.57 -4.97 -12.88
N ARG A 284 0.18 -4.14 -13.85
CA ARG A 284 0.88 -2.88 -14.20
C ARG A 284 0.14 -1.63 -13.77
N CYS A 285 -1.19 -1.70 -13.71
CA CYS A 285 -2.02 -0.57 -13.32
C CYS A 285 -1.95 -0.30 -11.82
N ARG A 286 -2.27 0.93 -11.42
CA ARG A 286 -2.26 1.36 -10.02
C ARG A 286 -3.03 0.41 -9.10
N LYS A 287 -4.25 0.00 -9.50
CA LYS A 287 -5.08 -0.90 -8.71
C LYS A 287 -4.46 -2.29 -8.53
N CYS A 288 -3.77 -2.81 -9.54
CA CYS A 288 -3.05 -4.07 -9.43
C CYS A 288 -1.86 -3.94 -8.46
N GLN A 289 -1.04 -2.89 -8.60
CA GLN A 289 0.11 -2.65 -7.72
C GLN A 289 -0.31 -2.47 -6.25
N ILE A 290 -1.35 -1.69 -5.98
CA ILE A 290 -1.92 -1.54 -4.63
C ILE A 290 -2.43 -2.89 -4.10
N THR A 291 -3.12 -3.67 -4.94
CA THR A 291 -3.65 -4.98 -4.51
C THR A 291 -2.52 -5.95 -4.17
N MET A 292 -1.48 -6.06 -4.99
CA MET A 292 -0.34 -6.93 -4.71
C MET A 292 0.40 -6.50 -3.43
N ALA A 293 0.55 -5.19 -3.19
CA ALA A 293 1.14 -4.68 -1.95
C ALA A 293 0.27 -5.02 -0.71
N SER A 294 -1.05 -4.90 -0.81
CA SER A 294 -1.96 -5.31 0.29
C SER A 294 -2.04 -6.83 0.46
N LEU A 295 -1.91 -7.63 -0.61
CA LEU A 295 -1.81 -9.09 -0.52
C LEU A 295 -0.54 -9.50 0.23
N LEU A 296 0.58 -8.84 -0.07
CA LEU A 296 1.85 -9.02 0.63
C LEU A 296 1.74 -8.66 2.12
N LEU A 297 1.10 -7.52 2.43
CA LEU A 297 0.79 -7.12 3.81
C LEU A 297 -0.08 -8.16 4.53
N ALA A 298 -1.06 -8.74 3.83
CA ALA A 298 -1.93 -9.77 4.36
C ALA A 298 -1.27 -11.16 4.50
N GLY A 299 0.02 -11.29 4.16
CA GLY A 299 0.81 -12.51 4.33
C GLY A 299 0.72 -13.51 3.16
N ASP A 300 0.31 -13.07 1.96
CA ASP A 300 0.35 -13.93 0.77
C ASP A 300 1.81 -14.27 0.39
N PRO A 301 2.20 -15.56 0.34
CA PRO A 301 3.56 -15.93 -0.03
C PRO A 301 3.88 -15.70 -1.52
N ASP A 302 2.86 -15.52 -2.37
CA ASP A 302 3.03 -15.21 -3.80
C ASP A 302 2.00 -14.15 -4.24
N PRO A 303 2.21 -12.87 -3.88
CA PRO A 303 1.26 -11.80 -4.20
C PRO A 303 1.12 -11.56 -5.71
N ALA A 304 2.11 -11.96 -6.51
CA ALA A 304 2.10 -11.81 -7.97
C ALA A 304 1.27 -12.91 -8.67
N ARG A 305 0.93 -14.01 -7.98
CA ARG A 305 0.10 -15.08 -8.56
C ARG A 305 -1.23 -14.54 -9.07
N GLY A 306 -1.52 -14.77 -10.35
CA GLY A 306 -2.75 -14.29 -11.00
C GLY A 306 -2.66 -12.85 -11.53
N PHE A 307 -1.45 -12.28 -11.57
CA PHE A 307 -1.11 -11.01 -12.22
C PHE A 307 -0.09 -11.25 -13.34
N ASP A 308 -0.23 -10.55 -14.46
CA ASP A 308 0.67 -10.71 -15.62
C ASP A 308 2.05 -10.08 -15.42
N ALA A 309 2.18 -9.24 -14.39
CA ALA A 309 3.44 -8.62 -13.99
C ALA A 309 3.51 -8.54 -12.45
N PRO A 310 4.71 -8.74 -11.87
CA PRO A 310 4.91 -8.59 -10.43
C PRO A 310 4.86 -7.12 -10.00
N ILE A 311 5.03 -6.90 -8.69
CA ILE A 311 5.26 -5.57 -8.14
C ILE A 311 6.50 -4.97 -8.81
N ASP A 312 6.38 -3.72 -9.27
CA ASP A 312 7.44 -2.99 -9.95
C ASP A 312 7.63 -1.64 -9.23
N LEU A 313 8.79 -1.49 -8.57
CA LEU A 313 9.08 -0.33 -7.74
C LEU A 313 9.09 0.98 -8.54
N GLU A 314 9.60 0.97 -9.77
CA GLU A 314 9.63 2.17 -10.60
C GLU A 314 8.22 2.59 -11.00
N ARG A 315 7.36 1.60 -11.32
CA ARG A 315 5.94 1.87 -11.58
C ARG A 315 5.20 2.36 -10.35
N VAL A 316 5.50 1.81 -9.19
CA VAL A 316 4.90 2.25 -7.92
C VAL A 316 5.26 3.71 -7.65
N ARG A 317 6.53 4.11 -7.82
CA ARG A 317 6.99 5.50 -7.57
C ARG A 317 6.26 6.55 -8.38
N VAL A 318 5.78 6.20 -9.58
CA VAL A 318 5.06 7.12 -10.48
C VAL A 318 3.54 6.93 -10.44
N CYS A 319 3.02 6.09 -9.53
CA CYS A 319 1.57 5.96 -9.36
C CYS A 319 0.97 7.25 -8.78
N ASP A 320 -0.17 7.67 -9.31
CA ASP A 320 -0.99 8.72 -8.70
C ASP A 320 -1.57 8.24 -7.35
N VAL A 321 -1.14 8.85 -6.25
CA VAL A 321 -1.63 8.62 -4.90
C VAL A 321 -2.30 9.91 -4.39
N SER A 322 -3.27 10.40 -5.15
CA SER A 322 -4.18 11.46 -4.74
C SER A 322 -4.97 11.11 -3.46
N ASP A 323 -5.65 12.09 -2.86
CA ASP A 323 -6.44 11.93 -1.64
C ASP A 323 -7.47 10.80 -1.71
N THR A 324 -7.97 10.48 -2.90
CA THR A 324 -8.91 9.38 -3.11
C THR A 324 -8.25 8.00 -3.02
N THR A 325 -6.95 7.92 -3.33
CA THR A 325 -6.18 6.67 -3.37
C THR A 325 -5.33 6.48 -2.11
N ALA A 326 -4.90 7.55 -1.46
CA ALA A 326 -4.07 7.49 -0.25
C ALA A 326 -4.61 6.57 0.86
N PRO A 327 -5.93 6.52 1.15
CA PRO A 327 -6.48 5.58 2.12
C PRO A 327 -6.23 4.10 1.77
N LEU A 328 -6.15 3.77 0.47
CA LEU A 328 -6.00 2.38 0.00
C LEU A 328 -4.60 1.81 0.24
N ILE A 329 -3.60 2.65 0.49
CA ILE A 329 -2.22 2.24 0.77
C ILE A 329 -1.82 2.47 2.23
N GLN A 330 -2.72 2.95 3.08
CA GLN A 330 -2.36 3.40 4.42
C GLN A 330 -1.80 2.27 5.30
N GLY A 331 -2.38 1.06 5.23
CA GLY A 331 -1.84 -0.11 5.92
C GLY A 331 -0.50 -0.53 5.34
N VAL A 332 -0.32 -0.49 4.01
CA VAL A 332 0.98 -0.76 3.36
C VAL A 332 2.06 0.24 3.85
N LEU A 333 1.72 1.51 4.02
CA LEU A 333 2.66 2.50 4.53
C LEU A 333 3.05 2.27 6.00
N ARG A 334 2.14 1.70 6.80
CA ARG A 334 2.29 1.56 8.25
C ARG A 334 2.89 0.22 8.67
N ASP A 335 2.38 -0.86 8.09
CA ASP A 335 2.42 -2.19 8.67
C ASP A 335 3.14 -3.22 7.77
N LEU A 336 3.61 -2.83 6.58
CA LEU A 336 4.34 -3.74 5.69
C LEU A 336 5.59 -4.29 6.42
N PRO A 337 5.96 -5.58 6.27
CA PRO A 337 7.15 -6.12 6.94
C PRO A 337 8.47 -5.41 6.55
N PRO A 338 9.48 -5.33 7.44
CA PRO A 338 10.76 -4.65 7.17
C PRO A 338 11.51 -5.12 5.92
N GLU A 339 11.39 -6.40 5.57
CA GLU A 339 11.97 -7.00 4.36
C GLU A 339 11.41 -6.41 3.06
N HIS A 340 10.29 -5.67 3.11
CA HIS A 340 9.66 -5.02 1.97
C HIS A 340 9.76 -3.48 2.05
N GLU A 341 10.72 -2.96 2.81
CA GLU A 341 10.93 -1.52 3.00
C GLU A 341 11.09 -0.75 1.67
N GLU A 342 11.69 -1.34 0.63
CA GLU A 342 11.82 -0.71 -0.69
C GLU A 342 10.47 -0.44 -1.37
N LEU A 343 9.49 -1.33 -1.17
CA LEU A 343 8.13 -1.14 -1.67
C LEU A 343 7.39 -0.07 -0.88
N ARG A 344 7.51 -0.08 0.45
CA ARG A 344 6.95 0.97 1.32
C ARG A 344 7.49 2.34 0.89
N ARG A 345 8.80 2.40 0.65
CA ARG A 345 9.51 3.55 0.11
C ARG A 345 8.94 4.02 -1.23
N ALA A 346 8.76 3.13 -2.19
CA ALA A 346 8.19 3.50 -3.49
C ALA A 346 6.81 4.14 -3.35
N TRP A 347 5.94 3.62 -2.46
CA TRP A 347 4.62 4.20 -2.19
C TRP A 347 4.68 5.58 -1.51
N VAL A 348 5.65 5.80 -0.62
CA VAL A 348 5.88 7.12 -0.02
C VAL A 348 6.34 8.12 -1.10
N ASP A 349 7.24 7.73 -2.01
CA ASP A 349 7.66 8.63 -3.11
C ASP A 349 6.49 9.01 -4.01
N ALA A 350 5.64 8.02 -4.32
CA ALA A 350 4.45 8.22 -5.12
C ALA A 350 3.48 9.21 -4.45
N ARG A 351 3.31 9.11 -3.13
CA ARG A 351 2.47 10.02 -2.33
C ARG A 351 2.99 11.46 -2.35
N HIS A 352 4.26 11.67 -2.02
CA HIS A 352 4.84 13.02 -2.03
C HIS A 352 4.76 13.65 -3.42
N THR A 353 5.15 12.89 -4.45
CA THR A 353 5.05 13.36 -5.84
C THR A 353 3.64 13.78 -6.20
N SER A 354 2.62 13.02 -5.77
CA SER A 354 1.21 13.29 -6.06
C SER A 354 0.67 14.51 -5.31
N THR A 355 1.22 14.85 -4.15
CA THR A 355 0.84 16.03 -3.36
C THR A 355 1.67 17.28 -3.72
N GLY A 356 2.57 17.18 -4.70
CA GLY A 356 3.47 18.28 -5.09
C GLY A 356 4.58 18.55 -4.07
N GLU A 357 4.80 17.62 -3.15
CA GLU A 357 5.91 17.64 -2.20
C GLU A 357 7.13 16.96 -2.83
N GLU A 358 8.33 17.44 -2.52
CA GLU A 358 9.53 16.73 -2.91
C GLU A 358 9.59 15.38 -2.16
N PRO A 359 9.87 14.26 -2.85
CA PRO A 359 10.11 12.99 -2.18
C PRO A 359 11.19 13.17 -1.11
N PRO A 360 10.99 12.60 0.10
CA PRO A 360 11.93 12.77 1.19
C PRO A 360 13.30 12.28 0.74
N VAL A 361 14.33 13.10 0.94
CA VAL A 361 15.72 12.72 0.66
C VAL A 361 16.05 11.47 1.45
N ARG A 362 16.30 10.37 0.75
CA ARG A 362 16.59 9.06 1.33
C ARG A 362 18.07 8.74 1.22
N TRP A 363 18.69 8.62 2.38
CA TRP A 363 20.09 8.23 2.51
C TRP A 363 20.21 6.72 2.26
N GLY A 364 21.02 6.34 1.27
CA GLY A 364 21.19 4.94 0.83
C GLY A 364 21.28 4.73 -0.68
N THR A 365 20.82 5.68 -1.51
CA THR A 365 21.10 5.72 -2.97
C THR A 365 22.25 6.67 -3.31
N ASP A 366 22.60 7.57 -2.39
CA ASP A 366 23.83 8.38 -2.37
C ASP A 366 24.56 8.19 -1.03
N ASP A 367 25.89 8.44 -1.04
CA ASP A 367 26.83 8.27 0.08
C ASP A 367 26.22 8.70 1.43
N PRO A 368 26.31 7.88 2.50
CA PRO A 368 25.68 8.23 3.77
C PRO A 368 26.29 9.50 4.37
N ALA A 369 25.41 10.38 4.87
CA ALA A 369 25.79 11.60 5.57
C ALA A 369 26.72 11.29 6.76
N GLY A 370 27.78 12.08 6.91
CA GLY A 370 28.68 11.97 8.06
C GLY A 370 29.85 11.00 7.90
N LEU A 371 30.35 10.78 6.67
CA LEU A 371 31.58 10.00 6.42
C LEU A 371 32.77 10.89 6.11
N ALA A 372 33.92 10.67 6.74
CA ALA A 372 35.20 11.37 6.51
C ALA A 372 35.93 11.03 5.19
N GLY A 373 35.22 10.46 4.20
CA GLY A 373 35.72 10.16 2.86
C GLY A 373 34.61 9.68 1.91
N PRO A 374 34.96 9.13 0.73
CA PRO A 374 33.97 8.65 -0.26
C PRO A 374 33.01 7.63 0.37
N GLY A 375 31.75 7.54 -0.04
CA GLY A 375 30.84 6.57 0.56
C GLY A 375 30.99 5.15 0.04
N VAL A 376 30.12 4.27 0.55
CA VAL A 376 30.24 2.81 0.46
C VAL A 376 30.34 2.32 -1.00
N PRO A 377 29.46 2.75 -1.93
CA PRO A 377 29.54 2.31 -3.32
C PRO A 377 30.86 2.74 -3.98
N THR A 378 31.33 3.95 -3.68
CA THR A 378 32.56 4.51 -4.23
C THR A 378 33.80 3.75 -3.74
N ARG A 379 33.86 3.42 -2.44
CA ARG A 379 34.97 2.64 -1.86
C ARG A 379 35.01 1.21 -2.39
N VAL A 380 33.86 0.55 -2.48
CA VAL A 380 33.74 -0.82 -3.02
C VAL A 380 34.10 -0.85 -4.51
N ALA A 381 33.58 0.09 -5.30
CA ALA A 381 33.87 0.18 -6.72
C ALA A 381 35.34 0.55 -6.99
N ALA A 382 35.96 1.41 -6.18
CA ALA A 382 37.39 1.70 -6.28
C ALA A 382 38.26 0.46 -6.02
N GLY A 383 37.94 -0.31 -4.96
CA GLY A 383 38.64 -1.56 -4.64
C GLY A 383 38.48 -2.62 -5.73
N LEU A 384 37.26 -2.80 -6.26
CA LEU A 384 37.00 -3.75 -7.35
C LEU A 384 37.66 -3.34 -8.67
N ARG A 385 37.62 -2.05 -9.03
CA ARG A 385 38.29 -1.52 -10.24
C ARG A 385 39.81 -1.72 -10.16
N ALA A 386 40.42 -1.40 -9.02
CA ALA A 386 41.85 -1.58 -8.81
C ALA A 386 42.27 -3.06 -8.91
N ALA A 387 41.43 -3.99 -8.43
CA ALA A 387 41.75 -5.41 -8.36
C ALA A 387 41.41 -6.22 -9.62
N THR A 388 40.40 -5.79 -10.40
CA THR A 388 39.84 -6.59 -11.51
C THR A 388 39.82 -5.87 -12.86
N GLY A 389 39.95 -4.54 -12.88
CA GLY A 389 39.82 -3.72 -14.09
C GLY A 389 38.39 -3.57 -14.62
N LEU A 390 37.37 -4.12 -13.93
CA LEU A 390 35.97 -4.05 -14.35
C LEU A 390 35.25 -2.81 -13.79
N PRO A 391 34.38 -2.14 -14.58
CA PRO A 391 33.66 -0.95 -14.14
C PRO A 391 32.48 -1.24 -13.20
N ASP A 392 31.92 -2.45 -13.23
CA ASP A 392 30.70 -2.83 -12.50
C ASP A 392 30.99 -3.72 -11.28
N ALA A 393 30.32 -3.42 -10.15
CA ALA A 393 30.38 -4.23 -8.95
C ALA A 393 29.42 -5.44 -9.04
N PRO A 394 29.87 -6.69 -8.82
CA PRO A 394 28.95 -7.81 -8.65
C PRO A 394 28.10 -7.61 -7.38
N ALA A 395 26.93 -8.25 -7.32
CA ALA A 395 25.98 -8.16 -6.20
C ALA A 395 26.70 -8.29 -4.84
N PRO A 396 26.45 -7.38 -3.88
CA PRO A 396 27.29 -7.29 -2.70
C PRO A 396 27.05 -8.51 -1.80
N ARG A 397 28.10 -9.28 -1.56
CA ARG A 397 28.17 -10.11 -0.35
C ARG A 397 28.13 -9.18 0.87
N PRO A 398 27.57 -9.60 2.00
CA PRO A 398 27.59 -8.78 3.22
C PRO A 398 29.03 -8.40 3.57
N LEU A 399 29.26 -7.10 3.83
CA LEU A 399 30.53 -6.59 4.33
C LEU A 399 30.68 -6.95 5.80
N GLY A 400 31.87 -7.32 6.24
CA GLY A 400 32.13 -7.69 7.62
C GLY A 400 33.37 -8.55 7.79
N TRP A 401 33.61 -9.02 9.01
CA TRP A 401 34.77 -9.88 9.35
C TRP A 401 34.38 -11.26 9.86
N ARG A 402 33.11 -11.66 9.69
CA ARG A 402 32.63 -13.01 9.98
C ARG A 402 32.99 -13.98 8.85
N PRO A 403 32.96 -15.29 9.11
CA PRO A 403 33.04 -16.28 8.04
C PRO A 403 31.96 -16.02 6.97
N GLY A 404 32.35 -15.92 5.71
CA GLY A 404 31.44 -15.70 4.58
C GLY A 404 31.19 -14.24 4.20
N THR A 405 31.70 -13.27 4.97
CA THR A 405 31.63 -11.83 4.63
C THR A 405 32.89 -11.32 3.95
N VAL A 406 32.81 -10.12 3.39
CA VAL A 406 33.96 -9.46 2.74
C VAL A 406 34.44 -8.29 3.61
N PRO A 407 35.69 -8.30 4.11
CA PRO A 407 36.18 -7.23 4.98
C PRO A 407 36.43 -5.95 4.19
N LEU A 408 36.04 -4.81 4.76
CA LEU A 408 36.40 -3.48 4.25
C LEU A 408 37.75 -3.06 4.84
N ARG A 409 38.62 -2.42 4.03
CA ARG A 409 39.95 -1.96 4.47
C ARG A 409 40.28 -0.58 3.87
N PRO A 410 41.18 0.20 4.50
CA PRO A 410 41.75 1.38 3.86
C PRO A 410 42.49 1.02 2.57
N ALA A 411 42.48 1.94 1.61
CA ALA A 411 43.23 1.79 0.35
C ALA A 411 44.73 1.61 0.62
N LEU A 412 45.40 0.76 -0.16
CA LEU A 412 46.83 0.44 0.02
C LEU A 412 47.73 1.70 0.05
N ALA A 413 47.42 2.68 -0.80
CA ALA A 413 48.12 3.96 -0.87
C ALA A 413 48.04 4.78 0.44
N ASP A 414 47.01 4.55 1.25
CA ASP A 414 46.78 5.27 2.50
C ASP A 414 47.37 4.57 3.73
N HIS A 415 47.89 3.35 3.62
CA HIS A 415 48.35 2.55 4.76
C HIS A 415 49.40 3.26 5.62
N HIS A 416 50.36 3.94 4.99
CA HIS A 416 51.37 4.72 5.72
C HIS A 416 50.75 5.89 6.48
N ARG A 417 49.77 6.57 5.88
CA ARG A 417 49.03 7.67 6.50
C ARG A 417 48.20 7.19 7.69
N VAL A 418 47.51 6.05 7.54
CA VAL A 418 46.73 5.41 8.62
C VAL A 418 47.63 5.05 9.79
N ARG A 419 48.76 4.39 9.55
CA ARG A 419 49.74 4.04 10.59
C ARG A 419 50.27 5.26 11.33
N ALA A 420 50.69 6.29 10.59
CA ALA A 420 51.19 7.52 11.18
C ALA A 420 50.14 8.22 12.07
N ARG A 421 48.87 8.24 11.63
CA ARG A 421 47.76 8.85 12.41
C ARG A 421 47.39 8.05 13.64
N ALA A 422 47.43 6.72 13.57
CA ALA A 422 47.13 5.85 14.72
C ALA A 422 48.19 5.94 15.83
N THR A 423 49.41 6.34 15.48
CA THR A 423 50.50 6.58 16.45
C THR A 423 50.52 7.99 17.06
N ASP A 424 49.70 8.93 16.57
CA ASP A 424 49.66 10.35 16.99
C ASP A 424 48.69 10.63 18.17
N ASP A 425 48.52 9.66 19.08
CA ASP A 425 47.44 9.67 20.09
C ASP A 425 47.62 10.74 21.19
N LEU A 426 48.86 11.20 21.41
CA LEU A 426 49.23 12.08 22.54
C LEU A 426 48.74 13.54 22.42
N ARG A 427 48.02 13.92 21.37
CA ARG A 427 47.59 15.31 21.11
C ARG A 427 46.09 15.52 20.93
N ARG A 428 45.27 14.48 21.11
CA ARG A 428 43.80 14.54 20.89
C ARG A 428 43.10 15.17 22.11
N PRO A 429 42.49 16.37 21.98
CA PRO A 429 41.94 17.10 23.13
C PRO A 429 40.66 16.49 23.73
N ARG A 430 39.98 15.59 23.02
CA ARG A 430 38.73 14.96 23.47
C ARG A 430 38.93 13.47 23.76
N ALA A 431 38.30 12.97 24.82
CA ALA A 431 38.29 11.53 25.13
C ALA A 431 37.48 10.73 24.11
N TRP A 432 36.34 11.26 23.72
CA TRP A 432 35.37 10.56 22.89
C TRP A 432 34.70 11.49 21.88
N ALA A 433 34.17 10.87 20.83
CA ALA A 433 33.23 11.49 19.92
C ALA A 433 32.08 10.53 19.58
N VAL A 434 30.88 11.07 19.40
CA VAL A 434 29.73 10.38 18.81
C VAL A 434 29.32 11.20 17.59
N VAL A 435 29.64 10.70 16.39
CA VAL A 435 29.47 11.41 15.11
C VAL A 435 28.62 10.54 14.20
N GLU A 436 27.34 10.46 14.54
CA GLU A 436 26.43 9.42 14.06
C GLU A 436 25.16 10.06 13.51
N PRO A 437 24.81 9.86 12.23
CA PRO A 437 23.43 10.07 11.83
C PRO A 437 22.53 9.13 12.63
N HIS A 438 21.35 9.61 13.04
CA HIS A 438 20.32 8.71 13.55
C HIS A 438 19.91 7.77 12.40
N LEU A 439 20.47 6.56 12.39
CA LEU A 439 20.09 5.51 11.46
C LEU A 439 18.64 5.15 11.80
N ARG A 440 17.73 5.33 10.83
CA ARG A 440 16.31 4.96 10.96
C ARG A 440 16.17 3.43 10.93
N ASP A 441 16.74 2.76 11.92
CA ASP A 441 16.66 1.31 12.13
C ASP A 441 15.36 0.98 12.89
N GLY A 442 14.23 1.60 12.48
CA GLY A 442 12.90 1.31 13.00
C GLY A 442 12.57 1.85 14.40
N ALA A 443 13.53 2.32 15.19
CA ALA A 443 13.25 2.93 16.49
C ALA A 443 13.86 4.33 16.60
N ARG A 444 13.00 5.31 16.87
CA ARG A 444 13.38 6.58 17.51
C ARG A 444 13.80 6.30 18.97
N ASP A 445 14.72 5.36 19.19
CA ASP A 445 15.00 4.81 20.51
C ASP A 445 15.81 5.74 21.41
N GLY A 446 16.36 6.83 20.87
CA GLY A 446 17.18 7.78 21.63
C GLY A 446 18.55 7.23 22.02
N ALA A 447 18.87 5.96 21.71
CA ALA A 447 20.02 5.26 22.26
C ALA A 447 21.37 5.89 21.86
N GLN A 448 21.46 6.51 20.68
CA GLN A 448 22.66 7.27 20.29
C GLN A 448 22.86 8.55 21.10
N ALA A 449 21.77 9.23 21.46
CA ALA A 449 21.84 10.39 22.34
C ALA A 449 22.10 9.98 23.78
N ASP A 450 21.47 8.90 24.25
CA ASP A 450 21.73 8.34 25.57
C ASP A 450 23.19 7.89 25.71
N LEU A 451 23.77 7.29 24.66
CA LEU A 451 25.19 6.97 24.61
C LEU A 451 26.06 8.23 24.72
N ALA A 452 25.73 9.31 24.00
CA ALA A 452 26.48 10.55 24.07
C ALA A 452 26.37 11.22 25.45
N LEU A 453 25.18 11.22 26.06
CA LEU A 453 24.95 11.70 27.43
C LEU A 453 25.74 10.85 28.43
N ARG A 454 25.70 9.52 28.32
CA ARG A 454 26.45 8.63 29.19
C ARG A 454 27.95 8.82 29.05
N CYS A 455 28.47 9.00 27.83
CA CYS A 455 29.87 9.32 27.61
C CYS A 455 30.26 10.67 28.22
N HIS A 456 29.36 11.66 28.20
CA HIS A 456 29.57 12.95 28.86
C HIS A 456 29.75 12.78 30.36
N ASP A 457 28.86 12.01 31.00
CA ASP A 457 28.90 11.77 32.44
C ASP A 457 30.16 11.02 32.88
N LEU A 458 30.61 10.03 32.09
CA LEU A 458 31.76 9.19 32.43
C LEU A 458 33.11 9.85 32.11
N PHE A 459 33.20 10.53 30.96
CA PHE A 459 34.48 10.96 30.38
C PHE A 459 34.59 12.47 30.18
N GLY A 460 33.58 13.23 30.59
CA GLY A 460 33.52 14.69 30.43
C GLY A 460 33.21 15.11 28.99
N ALA A 461 33.52 16.37 28.67
CA ALA A 461 33.14 16.99 27.39
C ALA A 461 33.82 16.32 26.17
N GLY A 462 33.02 15.64 25.35
CA GLY A 462 33.40 15.08 24.04
C GLY A 462 33.00 15.95 22.85
N ALA A 463 33.08 15.36 21.66
CA ALA A 463 32.57 15.95 20.41
C ALA A 463 31.32 15.17 19.95
N CYS A 464 30.23 15.87 19.69
CA CYS A 464 28.97 15.22 19.31
C CYS A 464 28.38 15.87 18.08
N TYR A 465 27.95 15.04 17.13
CA TYR A 465 27.13 15.45 16.01
C TYR A 465 26.10 14.35 15.76
N LEU A 466 24.85 14.67 16.10
CA LEU A 466 23.70 13.76 16.09
C LEU A 466 22.56 14.40 15.27
N PRO A 467 22.68 14.48 13.93
CA PRO A 467 21.61 14.99 13.10
C PRO A 467 20.40 14.06 13.19
N GLY A 468 19.20 14.62 13.33
CA GLY A 468 17.96 13.82 13.27
C GLY A 468 17.43 13.27 14.60
N VAL A 469 18.00 13.63 15.75
CA VAL A 469 17.54 13.13 17.06
C VAL A 469 16.37 13.95 17.62
N LEU A 470 15.32 13.24 18.07
CA LEU A 470 14.12 13.70 18.81
C LEU A 470 13.26 14.81 18.15
N TRP A 471 13.84 15.98 17.89
CA TRP A 471 13.17 17.23 17.49
C TRP A 471 13.84 17.94 16.31
N ALA A 472 14.76 17.26 15.61
CA ALA A 472 15.47 17.82 14.47
C ALA A 472 14.56 18.03 13.24
N PRO A 473 14.84 19.04 12.39
CA PRO A 473 14.12 19.27 11.13
C PRO A 473 14.20 18.05 10.21
N GLU A 474 13.18 17.88 9.35
CA GLU A 474 13.06 16.75 8.42
C GLU A 474 14.28 16.57 7.50
N ALA A 475 15.01 17.66 7.24
CA ALA A 475 16.32 17.68 6.59
C ALA A 475 17.41 18.18 7.56
N PRO A 476 18.03 17.31 8.36
CA PRO A 476 19.08 17.75 9.27
C PRO A 476 20.35 18.12 8.48
N PRO A 477 21.09 19.16 8.90
CA PRO A 477 22.27 19.64 8.17
C PRO A 477 23.34 18.55 8.16
N VAL A 478 23.89 18.22 6.99
CA VAL A 478 24.92 17.17 6.80
C VAL A 478 26.32 17.75 6.96
N LEU A 479 27.16 17.14 7.79
CA LEU A 479 28.57 17.47 7.82
C LEU A 479 29.29 16.92 6.59
N PRO A 480 30.03 17.75 5.84
CA PRO A 480 30.86 17.25 4.76
C PRO A 480 31.97 16.34 5.30
N PRO A 481 32.52 15.44 4.48
CA PRO A 481 33.54 14.50 4.89
C PRO A 481 34.72 15.11 5.65
N ASP A 482 35.25 16.23 5.18
CA ASP A 482 36.38 16.86 5.84
C ASP A 482 36.05 17.36 7.25
N ALA A 483 34.78 17.74 7.51
CA ALA A 483 34.32 18.18 8.82
C ALA A 483 34.17 17.00 9.79
N VAL A 484 33.64 15.87 9.32
CA VAL A 484 33.59 14.62 10.10
C VAL A 484 35.00 14.17 10.43
N GLY A 485 35.89 14.17 9.44
CA GLY A 485 37.29 13.84 9.65
C GLY A 485 37.96 14.78 10.64
N ALA A 486 37.66 16.09 10.60
CA ALA A 486 38.18 17.06 11.56
C ALA A 486 37.70 16.75 12.98
N LEU A 487 36.42 16.43 13.17
CA LEU A 487 35.87 16.04 14.47
C LEU A 487 36.55 14.76 14.99
N LEU A 488 36.64 13.72 14.16
CA LEU A 488 37.27 12.45 14.55
C LEU A 488 38.77 12.61 14.87
N ARG A 489 39.47 13.55 14.22
CA ARG A 489 40.86 13.88 14.56
C ARG A 489 41.02 14.59 15.92
N THR A 490 39.94 15.10 16.50
CA THR A 490 39.99 15.72 17.84
C THR A 490 39.77 14.75 19.00
N ALA A 491 39.24 13.55 18.73
CA ALA A 491 38.86 12.58 19.75
C ALA A 491 39.72 11.32 19.70
N ARG A 492 39.97 10.72 20.87
CA ARG A 492 40.72 9.45 21.01
C ARG A 492 39.89 8.24 20.57
N ALA A 493 38.61 8.20 20.91
CA ALA A 493 37.69 7.15 20.49
C ALA A 493 36.42 7.71 19.84
N ARG A 494 35.88 6.98 18.86
CA ARG A 494 34.54 7.19 18.30
C ARG A 494 33.65 6.07 18.80
N LEU A 495 32.51 6.43 19.38
CA LEU A 495 31.51 5.47 19.85
C LEU A 495 30.23 5.60 19.03
N TRP A 496 29.57 4.47 18.79
CA TRP A 496 28.25 4.42 18.19
C TRP A 496 27.43 3.24 18.70
N TRP A 497 26.13 3.45 18.86
CA TRP A 497 25.16 2.43 19.24
C TRP A 497 24.74 1.55 18.06
N ARG A 498 24.57 0.25 18.32
CA ARG A 498 23.85 -0.73 17.48
C ARG A 498 23.06 -1.68 18.37
N ALA A 499 21.76 -1.83 18.10
CA ALA A 499 20.91 -2.79 18.83
C ALA A 499 21.27 -4.24 18.48
N GLU A 500 21.60 -4.50 17.21
CA GLU A 500 21.89 -5.81 16.65
C GLU A 500 22.75 -5.71 15.38
N GLY A 501 23.19 -6.86 14.85
CA GLY A 501 23.95 -6.95 13.60
C GLY A 501 25.46 -7.18 13.80
N ASP A 502 26.21 -7.04 12.70
CA ASP A 502 27.68 -7.24 12.68
C ASP A 502 28.44 -5.97 13.11
N LEU A 503 29.77 -6.06 13.20
CA LEU A 503 30.65 -4.92 13.42
C LEU A 503 30.65 -4.00 12.19
N GLU A 504 30.15 -2.77 12.34
CA GLU A 504 29.85 -1.89 11.20
C GLU A 504 31.12 -1.52 10.40
N PRO A 505 31.32 -2.05 9.17
CA PRO A 505 32.61 -1.94 8.50
C PRO A 505 32.99 -0.54 8.07
N VAL A 506 32.01 0.30 7.73
CA VAL A 506 32.27 1.64 7.20
C VAL A 506 32.73 2.54 8.34
N ARG A 507 31.98 2.56 9.45
CA ARG A 507 32.33 3.35 10.64
C ARG A 507 33.69 2.94 11.19
N LEU A 508 33.97 1.64 11.20
CA LEU A 508 35.25 1.12 11.67
C LEU A 508 36.42 1.62 10.81
N VAL A 509 36.35 1.44 9.49
CA VAL A 509 37.43 1.85 8.56
C VAL A 509 37.61 3.37 8.56
N GLU A 510 36.52 4.11 8.48
CA GLU A 510 36.51 5.57 8.52
C GLU A 510 37.20 6.11 9.78
N THR A 511 36.86 5.56 10.94
CA THR A 511 37.42 5.98 12.23
C THR A 511 38.92 5.73 12.29
N ILE A 512 39.36 4.56 11.80
CA ILE A 512 40.78 4.19 11.74
C ILE A 512 41.55 5.04 10.74
N GLU A 513 40.97 5.42 9.61
CA GLU A 513 41.59 6.34 8.65
C GLU A 513 41.90 7.71 9.26
N GLN A 514 41.12 8.12 10.27
CA GLN A 514 41.34 9.34 11.04
C GLN A 514 42.22 9.12 12.29
N GLY A 515 42.73 7.90 12.51
CA GLY A 515 43.58 7.53 13.66
C GLY A 515 42.84 7.52 14.99
N CYS A 516 41.51 7.40 14.97
CA CYS A 516 40.66 7.33 16.15
C CYS A 516 40.33 5.86 16.46
N LEU A 517 40.08 5.52 17.72
CA LEU A 517 39.67 4.17 18.12
C LEU A 517 38.17 3.95 17.84
N PRO A 518 37.78 3.02 16.95
CA PRO A 518 36.38 2.67 16.74
C PRO A 518 35.85 1.78 17.86
N LEU A 519 34.73 2.16 18.46
CA LEU A 519 34.02 1.34 19.46
C LEU A 519 32.53 1.24 19.11
N GLN A 520 32.06 0.04 18.82
CA GLN A 520 30.64 -0.25 18.63
C GLN A 520 30.02 -0.65 19.97
N VAL A 521 29.08 0.14 20.46
CA VAL A 521 28.35 -0.11 21.71
C VAL A 521 27.04 -0.85 21.40
N MET A 522 26.77 -1.94 22.12
CA MET A 522 25.61 -2.79 21.88
C MET A 522 25.00 -3.29 23.20
N PRO A 523 23.74 -3.78 23.19
CA PRO A 523 23.20 -4.52 24.33
C PRO A 523 24.10 -5.72 24.72
N PRO A 524 24.15 -6.12 26.00
CA PRO A 524 25.16 -7.08 26.48
C PRO A 524 25.17 -8.43 25.75
N GLY A 525 24.00 -9.03 25.50
CA GLY A 525 23.90 -10.31 24.77
C GLY A 525 24.45 -10.22 23.34
N PRO A 526 23.89 -9.33 22.48
CA PRO A 526 24.40 -9.08 21.14
C PRO A 526 25.90 -8.72 21.08
N ALA A 527 26.39 -7.94 22.06
CA ALA A 527 27.81 -7.60 22.15
C ALA A 527 28.69 -8.83 22.36
N GLN A 528 28.29 -9.73 23.27
CA GLN A 528 29.01 -10.96 23.58
C GLN A 528 29.02 -11.92 22.38
N ASP A 529 27.88 -12.10 21.73
CA ASP A 529 27.74 -12.96 20.54
C ASP A 529 28.60 -12.46 19.38
N LEU A 530 28.60 -11.14 19.14
CA LEU A 530 29.43 -10.55 18.11
C LEU A 530 30.92 -10.66 18.43
N ALA A 531 31.34 -10.34 19.66
CA ALA A 531 32.74 -10.43 20.07
C ALA A 531 33.29 -11.86 19.94
N ALA A 532 32.47 -12.88 20.26
CA ALA A 532 32.83 -14.29 20.12
C ALA A 532 33.02 -14.73 18.66
N ALA A 533 32.34 -14.07 17.71
CA ALA A 533 32.43 -14.36 16.29
C ALA A 533 33.60 -13.64 15.57
N LEU A 534 34.31 -12.74 16.27
CA LEU A 534 35.38 -11.92 15.71
C LEU A 534 36.76 -12.37 16.20
N VAL A 535 37.79 -12.03 15.43
CA VAL A 535 39.18 -12.18 15.89
C VAL A 535 39.48 -11.18 17.01
N ALA A 536 40.41 -11.54 17.91
CA ALA A 536 40.71 -10.76 19.11
C ALA A 536 40.93 -9.24 18.88
N PRO A 537 41.65 -8.78 17.83
CA PRO A 537 41.81 -7.35 17.57
C PRO A 537 40.50 -6.60 17.25
N LEU A 538 39.51 -7.28 16.65
CA LEU A 538 38.22 -6.70 16.29
C LEU A 538 37.17 -6.90 17.39
N ALA A 539 37.24 -8.03 18.10
CA ALA A 539 36.41 -8.27 19.28
C ALA A 539 36.61 -7.19 20.35
N ALA A 540 37.85 -6.68 20.50
CA ALA A 540 38.18 -5.57 21.40
C ALA A 540 37.55 -4.20 21.03
N LEU A 541 36.91 -4.10 19.86
CA LEU A 541 36.20 -2.92 19.37
C LEU A 541 34.69 -2.96 19.67
N VAL A 542 34.19 -4.09 20.19
CA VAL A 542 32.79 -4.26 20.59
C VAL A 542 32.69 -4.04 22.10
N VAL A 543 31.79 -3.14 22.50
CA VAL A 543 31.59 -2.76 23.91
C VAL A 543 30.15 -3.08 24.30
N ALA A 544 29.98 -3.94 25.29
CA ALA A 544 28.67 -4.14 25.91
C ALA A 544 28.27 -2.88 26.68
N ALA A 545 27.00 -2.48 26.59
CA ALA A 545 26.49 -1.25 27.18
C ALA A 545 26.71 -1.15 28.69
N ASP A 546 26.63 -2.29 29.40
CA ASP A 546 26.90 -2.42 30.84
C ASP A 546 28.40 -2.35 31.19
N ALA A 547 29.29 -2.62 30.24
CA ALA A 547 30.74 -2.50 30.39
C ALA A 547 31.28 -1.10 30.03
N LEU A 548 30.40 -0.15 29.67
CA LEU A 548 30.81 1.20 29.29
C LEU A 548 31.43 1.96 30.49
N ASP A 549 30.98 1.68 31.71
CA ASP A 549 31.46 2.33 32.93
C ASP A 549 32.93 1.95 33.25
N ASP A 550 33.38 0.79 32.79
CA ASP A 550 34.75 0.28 32.98
C ASP A 550 35.68 0.64 31.80
N LEU A 551 35.20 1.41 30.83
CA LEU A 551 35.95 1.74 29.62
C LEU A 551 37.06 2.76 29.89
N ASP A 552 38.32 2.33 29.84
CA ASP A 552 39.48 3.22 29.91
C ASP A 552 39.81 3.84 28.54
N LEU A 553 39.57 5.15 28.40
CA LEU A 553 39.91 5.94 27.22
C LEU A 553 41.24 6.72 27.35
N SER A 554 42.07 6.43 28.36
CA SER A 554 43.42 7.02 28.48
C SER A 554 44.27 6.74 27.22
N PRO A 555 45.22 7.63 26.86
CA PRO A 555 46.03 7.43 25.65
C PRO A 555 46.74 6.06 25.61
N ALA A 556 47.20 5.58 26.76
CA ALA A 556 47.84 4.27 26.85
C ALA A 556 46.85 3.12 26.58
N ALA A 557 45.61 3.21 27.06
CA ALA A 557 44.59 2.19 26.83
C ALA A 557 44.06 2.20 25.39
N VAL A 558 43.88 3.40 24.82
CA VAL A 558 43.48 3.59 23.43
C VAL A 558 44.52 2.99 22.49
N ALA A 559 45.80 3.32 22.67
CA ALA A 559 46.89 2.77 21.87
C ALA A 559 46.96 1.23 21.91
N ARG A 560 46.70 0.61 23.08
CA ARG A 560 46.69 -0.86 23.24
C ARG A 560 45.59 -1.55 22.43
N ARG A 561 44.46 -0.88 22.16
CA ARG A 561 43.36 -1.43 21.35
C ARG A 561 43.48 -1.05 19.88
N LEU A 562 43.84 0.21 19.60
CA LEU A 562 43.90 0.76 18.25
C LEU A 562 45.02 0.13 17.42
N GLY A 563 46.22 -0.05 17.98
CA GLY A 563 47.37 -0.62 17.27
C GLY A 563 47.08 -2.00 16.66
N PRO A 564 46.65 -2.99 17.46
CA PRO A 564 46.29 -4.32 16.94
C PRO A 564 45.16 -4.30 15.90
N ALA A 565 44.16 -3.45 16.07
CA ALA A 565 43.06 -3.30 15.10
C ALA A 565 43.56 -2.74 13.77
N VAL A 566 44.41 -1.70 13.81
CA VAL A 566 45.09 -1.14 12.63
C VAL A 566 45.94 -2.21 11.96
N ASP A 567 46.77 -2.93 12.72
CA ASP A 567 47.60 -4.00 12.15
C ASP A 567 46.76 -5.08 11.48
N HIS A 568 45.65 -5.50 12.10
CA HIS A 568 44.74 -6.49 11.51
C HIS A 568 44.13 -6.01 10.18
N LEU A 569 43.65 -4.76 10.13
CA LEU A 569 43.07 -4.18 8.93
C LEU A 569 44.09 -3.91 7.82
N LEU A 570 45.35 -3.70 8.17
CA LEU A 570 46.41 -3.44 7.21
C LEU A 570 47.20 -4.72 6.80
N ALA A 571 47.07 -5.82 7.55
CA ALA A 571 47.80 -7.08 7.30
C ALA A 571 47.42 -7.79 5.99
N GLY A 572 46.31 -7.41 5.36
CA GLY A 572 45.87 -7.87 4.04
C GLY A 572 45.74 -6.71 3.06
N SER A 573 45.65 -7.02 1.76
CA SER A 573 45.34 -6.03 0.73
C SER A 573 43.85 -6.08 0.40
N ALA A 574 43.18 -4.92 0.44
CA ALA A 574 41.77 -4.77 0.04
C ALA A 574 41.50 -5.48 -1.30
N ASP A 575 42.40 -5.33 -2.26
CA ASP A 575 42.32 -5.90 -3.61
C ASP A 575 42.25 -7.43 -3.62
N ARG A 576 43.03 -8.12 -2.76
CA ARG A 576 43.04 -9.59 -2.69
C ARG A 576 41.83 -10.14 -1.95
N ASP A 577 41.37 -9.46 -0.91
CA ASP A 577 40.27 -9.94 -0.07
C ASP A 577 38.92 -9.76 -0.78
N LEU A 578 38.76 -8.65 -1.52
CA LEU A 578 37.59 -8.41 -2.40
C LEU A 578 37.51 -9.47 -3.52
N VAL A 579 38.65 -9.81 -4.15
CA VAL A 579 38.72 -10.84 -5.20
C VAL A 579 38.54 -12.26 -4.66
N ALA A 580 39.11 -12.58 -3.49
CA ALA A 580 38.96 -13.89 -2.86
C ALA A 580 37.52 -14.13 -2.36
N GLY A 581 36.87 -13.07 -1.85
CA GLY A 581 35.46 -13.07 -1.50
C GLY A 581 34.55 -13.23 -2.72
N ALA A 582 34.90 -12.64 -3.88
CA ALA A 582 34.12 -12.77 -5.10
C ALA A 582 34.25 -14.16 -5.79
N ARG A 583 35.39 -14.85 -5.64
CA ARG A 583 35.72 -16.08 -6.41
C ARG A 583 35.40 -17.41 -5.71
N ARG A 584 35.09 -17.45 -4.42
CA ARG A 584 34.67 -18.69 -3.72
C ARG A 584 33.16 -18.80 -3.72
N GLY A 585 32.62 -19.41 -4.78
CA GLY A 585 31.25 -19.89 -4.94
C GLY A 585 31.32 -21.20 -5.70
#